data_AF-J9ADB6-F1
#
_entry.id   AF-J9ADB6-F1
#
_cell.length_a   1.000
_cell.length_b   1.000
_cell.length_c   1.000
_cell.angle_alpha   90.00
_cell.angle_beta   90.00
_cell.angle_gamma   90.00
#
_symmetry.space_group_name_H-M   'P 1'
#
loop_
_entity.id
_entity.type
_entity.pdbx_description
1 polymer ?
#
loop_
_entity_poly.entity_id
_entity_poly.type
_entity_poly.pdbx_seq_one_letter_code
_entity_poly.pdbx_strand_id
1 'polypeptide(L)'
;MAAPPQPVRLALESICLLLGESVGMDWKAIRGVMVKDDFMPRILNFDTDSISAETLKLMEKYIRNPDWDFDKVNRASSACGPMIKWMKAQLLYSDMLRKVEPLRNELERLEKDAKVKTAKGEDLKKTIAKLEQSIAAYKEEYAQLIGQAEAIKADLATVKEKVGRSTQLLGSLGSERDRWNGSCDGFSQQMDSLIGDALLSAAFLAYSGYYDQQLRDLLLQRWTAFVEQAEIKHRSDLARVEYLSS
;
A
#
# COMPACT_ATOMS: atom_id res chain seq x y z
N MET A 1 -69.21 -62.13 -3.91
CA MET A 1 -69.66 -60.84 -3.35
C MET A 1 -69.69 -59.81 -4.46
N ALA A 2 -70.83 -59.14 -4.62
CA ALA A 2 -71.06 -58.11 -5.64
C ALA A 2 -70.10 -56.92 -5.49
N ALA A 3 -69.95 -56.11 -6.55
CA ALA A 3 -69.06 -54.96 -6.59
C ALA A 3 -69.30 -54.01 -5.38
N PRO A 4 -68.23 -53.50 -4.74
CA PRO A 4 -68.37 -52.64 -3.56
C PRO A 4 -68.97 -51.28 -3.92
N PRO A 5 -69.50 -50.54 -2.92
CA PRO A 5 -69.93 -49.16 -3.11
C PRO A 5 -68.84 -48.30 -3.75
N GLN A 6 -69.24 -47.40 -4.64
CA GLN A 6 -68.34 -46.52 -5.41
C GLN A 6 -67.29 -45.78 -4.54
N PRO A 7 -67.60 -45.25 -3.34
CA PRO A 7 -66.59 -44.62 -2.47
C PRO A 7 -65.49 -45.58 -2.00
N VAL A 8 -65.84 -46.83 -1.72
CA VAL A 8 -64.90 -47.87 -1.26
C VAL A 8 -63.99 -48.32 -2.40
N ARG A 9 -64.54 -48.42 -3.61
CA ARG A 9 -63.79 -48.73 -4.81
C ARG A 9 -62.74 -47.66 -5.12
N LEU A 10 -63.14 -46.38 -5.09
CA LEU A 10 -62.23 -45.25 -5.32
C LEU A 10 -61.10 -45.20 -4.28
N ALA A 11 -61.40 -45.51 -3.01
CA ALA A 11 -60.41 -45.58 -1.95
C ALA A 11 -59.35 -46.66 -2.22
N LEU A 12 -59.77 -47.88 -2.57
CA LEU A 12 -58.86 -48.99 -2.84
C LEU A 12 -58.06 -48.79 -4.13
N GLU A 13 -58.68 -48.22 -5.18
CA GLU A 13 -57.98 -47.83 -6.41
C GLU A 13 -56.86 -46.83 -6.12
N SER A 14 -57.12 -45.81 -5.31
CA SER A 14 -56.10 -44.81 -4.93
C SER A 14 -54.99 -45.38 -4.04
N ILE A 15 -55.25 -46.38 -3.19
CA ILE A 15 -54.20 -47.00 -2.37
C ILE A 15 -53.32 -47.92 -3.23
N CYS A 16 -53.91 -48.74 -4.09
CA CYS A 16 -53.16 -49.59 -5.02
C CYS A 16 -52.28 -48.76 -5.96
N LEU A 17 -52.81 -47.61 -6.42
CA LEU A 17 -52.04 -46.68 -7.24
C LEU A 17 -50.88 -46.02 -6.46
N LEU A 18 -51.05 -45.74 -5.16
CA LEU A 18 -49.96 -45.18 -4.33
C LEU A 18 -48.85 -46.22 -4.11
N LEU A 19 -49.23 -47.50 -3.96
CA LEU A 19 -48.32 -48.63 -3.83
C LEU A 19 -47.62 -49.02 -5.14
N GLY A 20 -47.86 -48.30 -6.24
CA GLY A 20 -47.21 -48.53 -7.54
C GLY A 20 -47.79 -49.72 -8.33
N GLU A 21 -48.83 -50.38 -7.84
CA GLU A 21 -49.53 -51.43 -8.58
C GLU A 21 -50.63 -50.76 -9.43
N SER A 22 -50.36 -50.55 -10.73
CA SER A 22 -51.30 -49.95 -11.70
C SER A 22 -52.40 -50.94 -12.09
N VAL A 23 -53.14 -51.35 -11.09
CA VAL A 23 -54.35 -52.12 -11.27
C VAL A 23 -55.40 -51.17 -11.83
N GLY A 24 -55.71 -51.27 -13.13
CA GLY A 24 -56.70 -50.42 -13.78
C GLY A 24 -58.11 -50.52 -13.14
N MET A 25 -59.14 -50.10 -13.86
CA MET A 25 -60.54 -50.16 -13.39
C MET A 25 -61.10 -51.59 -13.20
N ASP A 26 -60.25 -52.61 -13.07
CA ASP A 26 -60.66 -54.00 -12.87
C ASP A 26 -60.67 -54.37 -11.37
N TRP A 27 -61.87 -54.54 -10.84
CA TRP A 27 -62.11 -54.95 -9.46
C TRP A 27 -61.49 -56.30 -9.11
N LYS A 28 -61.35 -57.22 -10.07
CA LYS A 28 -60.72 -58.54 -9.82
C LYS A 28 -59.26 -58.41 -9.45
N ALA A 29 -58.56 -57.50 -10.11
CA ALA A 29 -57.14 -57.30 -9.87
C ALA A 29 -56.92 -56.52 -8.56
N ILE A 30 -57.78 -55.54 -8.22
CA ILE A 30 -57.69 -54.80 -6.94
C ILE A 30 -57.88 -55.76 -5.76
N ARG A 31 -58.85 -56.68 -5.90
CA ARG A 31 -59.05 -57.76 -4.94
C ARG A 31 -57.83 -58.67 -4.83
N GLY A 32 -57.20 -59.00 -5.96
CA GLY A 32 -55.99 -59.82 -5.98
C GLY A 32 -54.83 -59.20 -5.21
N VAL A 33 -54.70 -57.87 -5.19
CA VAL A 33 -53.70 -57.16 -4.40
C VAL A 33 -54.05 -57.12 -2.91
N MET A 34 -55.32 -56.85 -2.59
CA MET A 34 -55.80 -56.75 -1.21
C MET A 34 -55.77 -58.08 -0.45
N VAL A 35 -55.91 -59.22 -1.16
CA VAL A 35 -55.89 -60.57 -0.57
C VAL A 35 -54.46 -61.07 -0.30
N LYS A 36 -53.42 -60.40 -0.81
CA LYS A 36 -52.02 -60.75 -0.49
C LYS A 36 -51.72 -60.42 0.96
N ASP A 37 -51.04 -61.33 1.65
CA ASP A 37 -50.63 -61.16 3.06
C ASP A 37 -49.67 -59.97 3.27
N ASP A 38 -49.03 -59.48 2.20
CA ASP A 38 -48.05 -58.37 2.21
C ASP A 38 -48.70 -56.97 2.03
N PHE A 39 -50.02 -56.87 1.86
CA PHE A 39 -50.68 -55.59 1.60
C PHE A 39 -50.58 -54.60 2.78
N MET A 40 -50.83 -55.07 4.00
CA MET A 40 -50.77 -54.22 5.21
C MET A 40 -49.34 -53.84 5.61
N PRO A 41 -48.36 -54.76 5.63
CA PRO A 41 -46.96 -54.42 5.88
C PRO A 41 -46.41 -53.35 4.93
N ARG A 42 -46.81 -53.37 3.65
CA ARG A 42 -46.42 -52.35 2.66
C ARG A 42 -46.96 -50.96 2.94
N ILE A 43 -48.18 -50.86 3.46
CA ILE A 43 -48.77 -49.57 3.85
C ILE A 43 -48.07 -49.02 5.10
N LEU A 44 -47.73 -49.87 6.06
CA LEU A 44 -47.08 -49.47 7.30
C LEU A 44 -45.61 -49.05 7.09
N ASN A 45 -44.88 -49.75 6.23
CA ASN A 45 -43.48 -49.46 5.91
C ASN A 45 -43.33 -48.66 4.61
N PHE A 46 -44.37 -47.95 4.18
CA PHE A 46 -44.33 -47.20 2.94
C PHE A 46 -43.35 -46.04 3.05
N ASP A 47 -42.40 -46.00 2.13
CA ASP A 47 -41.45 -44.91 2.02
C ASP A 47 -42.08 -43.72 1.28
N THR A 48 -42.33 -42.63 1.99
CA THR A 48 -42.95 -41.42 1.44
C THR A 48 -42.05 -40.71 0.42
N ASP A 49 -40.74 -40.98 0.44
CA ASP A 49 -39.75 -40.41 -0.51
C ASP A 49 -39.86 -41.09 -1.89
N SER A 50 -40.40 -42.31 -1.93
CA SER A 50 -40.59 -43.09 -3.16
C SER A 50 -41.75 -42.60 -4.05
N ILE A 51 -42.57 -41.65 -3.57
CA ILE A 51 -43.71 -41.13 -4.35
C ILE A 51 -43.21 -40.27 -5.51
N SER A 52 -43.36 -40.79 -6.73
CA SER A 52 -43.00 -40.07 -7.97
C SER A 52 -43.94 -38.90 -8.25
N ALA A 53 -43.45 -37.90 -9.01
CA ALA A 53 -44.26 -36.75 -9.42
C ALA A 53 -45.43 -37.15 -10.33
N GLU A 54 -45.30 -38.27 -11.04
CA GLU A 54 -46.34 -38.83 -11.90
C GLU A 54 -47.49 -39.44 -11.06
N THR A 55 -47.15 -40.18 -10.00
CA THR A 55 -48.14 -40.73 -9.07
C THR A 55 -48.92 -39.62 -8.37
N LEU A 56 -48.27 -38.54 -7.94
CA LEU A 56 -48.96 -37.38 -7.35
C LEU A 56 -49.96 -36.73 -8.31
N LYS A 57 -49.56 -36.51 -9.58
CA LYS A 57 -50.47 -35.96 -10.61
C LYS A 57 -51.68 -36.84 -10.85
N LEU A 58 -51.49 -38.16 -10.85
CA LEU A 58 -52.59 -39.11 -11.04
C LEU A 58 -53.51 -39.16 -9.80
N MET A 59 -52.96 -38.95 -8.61
CA MET A 59 -53.73 -38.82 -7.36
C MET A 59 -54.57 -37.56 -7.28
N GLU A 60 -54.19 -36.45 -7.92
CA GLU A 60 -55.00 -35.23 -7.94
C GLU A 60 -56.42 -35.48 -8.46
N LYS A 61 -56.60 -36.41 -9.40
CA LYS A 61 -57.92 -36.80 -9.92
C LYS A 61 -58.83 -37.37 -8.82
N TYR A 62 -58.27 -38.12 -7.88
CA TYR A 62 -59.00 -38.69 -6.75
C TYR A 62 -59.22 -37.65 -5.65
N ILE A 63 -58.22 -36.81 -5.36
CA ILE A 63 -58.31 -35.75 -4.35
C ILE A 63 -59.40 -34.72 -4.70
N ARG A 64 -59.59 -34.41 -5.99
CA ARG A 64 -60.62 -33.46 -6.47
C ARG A 64 -62.03 -34.07 -6.48
N ASN A 65 -62.18 -35.38 -6.31
CA ASN A 65 -63.48 -36.03 -6.32
C ASN A 65 -64.18 -35.87 -4.95
N PRO A 66 -65.37 -35.23 -4.87
CA PRO A 66 -66.09 -35.04 -3.61
C PRO A 66 -66.57 -36.34 -2.95
N ASP A 67 -66.52 -37.48 -3.65
CA ASP A 67 -66.81 -38.81 -3.07
C ASP A 67 -65.60 -39.48 -2.43
N TRP A 68 -64.40 -38.93 -2.62
CA TRP A 68 -63.15 -39.35 -1.99
C TRP A 68 -62.93 -38.57 -0.69
N ASP A 69 -63.89 -38.70 0.23
CA ASP A 69 -63.80 -38.08 1.54
C ASP A 69 -63.81 -39.11 2.68
N PHE A 70 -63.13 -38.77 3.77
CA PHE A 70 -63.03 -39.64 4.94
C PHE A 70 -64.42 -39.99 5.48
N ASP A 71 -65.32 -39.03 5.62
CA ASP A 71 -66.63 -39.25 6.24
C ASP A 71 -67.55 -40.12 5.36
N LYS A 72 -67.46 -39.95 4.04
CA LYS A 72 -68.23 -40.74 3.06
C LYS A 72 -67.71 -42.18 2.95
N VAL A 73 -66.39 -42.36 2.88
CA VAL A 73 -65.76 -43.67 2.77
C VAL A 73 -65.89 -44.44 4.08
N ASN A 74 -65.74 -43.79 5.23
CA ASN A 74 -65.89 -44.42 6.55
C ASN A 74 -67.33 -44.87 6.81
N ARG A 75 -68.33 -44.10 6.35
CA ARG A 75 -69.75 -44.51 6.42
C ARG A 75 -70.05 -45.72 5.55
N ALA A 76 -69.36 -45.87 4.41
CA ALA A 76 -69.52 -47.01 3.51
C ALA A 76 -68.68 -48.24 3.92
N SER A 77 -67.53 -48.04 4.58
CA SER A 77 -66.65 -49.08 5.09
C SER A 77 -65.77 -48.57 6.23
N SER A 78 -65.97 -49.11 7.43
CA SER A 78 -65.17 -48.79 8.62
C SER A 78 -63.69 -49.16 8.47
N ALA A 79 -63.35 -50.09 7.56
CA ALA A 79 -61.96 -50.51 7.33
C ALA A 79 -61.21 -49.59 6.36
N CYS A 80 -61.92 -48.94 5.42
CA CYS A 80 -61.30 -48.11 4.38
C CYS A 80 -61.14 -46.63 4.80
N GLY A 81 -61.86 -46.17 5.82
CA GLY A 81 -61.72 -44.80 6.36
C GLY A 81 -60.29 -44.44 6.80
N PRO A 82 -59.67 -45.24 7.69
CA PRO A 82 -58.29 -44.98 8.14
C PRO A 82 -57.26 -44.96 6.99
N MET A 83 -57.46 -45.77 5.96
CA MET A 83 -56.55 -45.84 4.81
C MET A 83 -56.59 -44.57 3.96
N ILE A 84 -57.77 -43.97 3.76
CA ILE A 84 -57.91 -42.66 3.11
C ILE A 84 -57.20 -41.57 3.92
N LYS A 85 -57.36 -41.58 5.25
CA LYS A 85 -56.71 -40.60 6.13
C LYS A 85 -55.19 -40.72 6.08
N TRP A 86 -54.66 -41.95 6.12
CA TRP A 86 -53.23 -42.22 5.98
C TRP A 86 -52.70 -41.72 4.63
N MET A 87 -53.38 -42.05 3.53
CA MET A 87 -52.98 -41.61 2.19
C MET A 87 -53.01 -40.08 2.04
N LYS A 88 -54.04 -39.39 2.56
CA LYS A 88 -54.07 -37.92 2.59
C LYS A 88 -52.84 -37.37 3.34
N ALA A 89 -52.45 -37.97 4.46
CA ALA A 89 -51.25 -37.57 5.20
C ALA A 89 -49.95 -37.83 4.42
N GLN A 90 -49.83 -38.97 3.72
CA GLN A 90 -48.67 -39.29 2.88
C GLN A 90 -48.50 -38.29 1.72
N LEU A 91 -49.60 -37.93 1.06
CA LEU A 91 -49.59 -36.95 -0.05
C LEU A 91 -49.19 -35.54 0.43
N LEU A 92 -49.73 -35.11 1.57
CA LEU A 92 -49.37 -33.81 2.17
C LEU A 92 -47.92 -33.77 2.63
N TYR A 93 -47.42 -34.86 3.23
CA TYR A 93 -46.03 -34.97 3.65
C TYR A 93 -45.08 -34.94 2.46
N SER A 94 -45.38 -35.65 1.37
CA SER A 94 -44.57 -35.65 0.14
C SER A 94 -44.47 -34.26 -0.51
N ASP A 95 -45.59 -33.53 -0.60
CA ASP A 95 -45.58 -32.14 -1.12
C ASP A 95 -44.77 -31.21 -0.21
N MET A 96 -44.91 -31.33 1.10
CA MET A 96 -44.15 -30.54 2.06
C MET A 96 -42.65 -30.87 2.00
N LEU A 97 -42.29 -32.15 1.90
CA LEU A 97 -40.90 -32.59 1.85
C LEU A 97 -40.19 -32.03 0.62
N ARG A 98 -40.83 -32.09 -0.56
CA ARG A 98 -40.31 -31.50 -1.80
C ARG A 98 -40.10 -29.99 -1.73
N LYS A 99 -40.89 -29.29 -0.91
CA LYS A 99 -40.69 -27.86 -0.64
C LYS A 99 -39.55 -27.65 0.34
N VAL A 100 -39.43 -28.46 1.39
CA VAL A 100 -38.47 -28.27 2.48
C VAL A 100 -37.05 -28.70 2.11
N GLU A 101 -36.88 -29.75 1.30
CA GLU A 101 -35.58 -30.28 0.89
C GLU A 101 -34.68 -29.24 0.19
N PRO A 102 -35.13 -28.50 -0.85
CA PRO A 102 -34.30 -27.46 -1.46
C PRO A 102 -33.97 -26.33 -0.47
N LEU A 103 -34.87 -26.00 0.45
CA LEU A 103 -34.59 -25.00 1.49
C LEU A 103 -33.53 -25.49 2.48
N ARG A 104 -33.53 -26.78 2.85
CA ARG A 104 -32.50 -27.37 3.72
C ARG A 104 -31.13 -27.36 3.04
N ASN A 105 -31.07 -27.76 1.77
CA ASN A 105 -29.83 -27.77 0.99
C ASN A 105 -29.29 -26.34 0.82
N GLU A 106 -30.17 -25.37 0.57
CA GLU A 106 -29.78 -23.96 0.48
C GLU A 106 -29.28 -23.41 1.81
N LEU A 107 -29.95 -23.74 2.91
CA LEU A 107 -29.52 -23.34 4.25
C LEU A 107 -28.13 -23.89 4.59
N GLU A 108 -27.88 -25.17 4.34
CA GLU A 108 -26.57 -25.78 4.58
C GLU A 108 -25.48 -25.12 3.72
N ARG A 109 -25.78 -24.83 2.46
CA ARG A 109 -24.86 -24.11 1.57
C ARG A 109 -24.54 -22.71 2.10
N LEU A 110 -25.56 -21.94 2.48
CA LEU A 110 -25.40 -20.58 3.00
C LEU A 110 -24.65 -20.56 4.33
N GLU A 111 -24.90 -21.52 5.22
CA GLU A 111 -24.15 -21.65 6.47
C GLU A 111 -22.67 -21.96 6.23
N LYS A 112 -22.38 -22.84 5.28
CA LYS A 112 -20.99 -23.16 4.89
C LYS A 112 -20.29 -21.94 4.29
N ASP A 113 -20.96 -21.22 3.38
CA ASP A 113 -20.43 -20.01 2.77
C ASP A 113 -20.23 -18.89 3.79
N ALA A 114 -21.16 -18.73 4.74
CA ALA A 114 -21.04 -17.78 5.83
C ALA A 114 -19.79 -18.08 6.67
N LYS A 115 -19.58 -19.34 7.08
CA LYS A 115 -18.39 -19.77 7.83
C LYS A 115 -17.08 -19.49 7.08
N VAL A 116 -17.04 -19.74 5.78
CA VAL A 116 -15.85 -19.46 4.96
C VAL A 116 -15.60 -17.94 4.86
N LYS A 117 -16.66 -17.15 4.67
CA LYS A 117 -16.54 -15.69 4.56
C LYS A 117 -16.16 -15.04 5.89
N THR A 118 -16.67 -15.51 7.01
CA THR A 118 -16.29 -15.00 8.34
C THR A 118 -14.83 -15.30 8.64
N ALA A 119 -14.36 -16.53 8.38
CA ALA A 119 -12.95 -16.90 8.56
C ALA A 119 -12.02 -16.05 7.68
N LYS A 120 -12.37 -15.84 6.40
CA LYS A 120 -11.62 -14.92 5.51
C LYS A 120 -11.64 -13.47 6.02
N GLY A 121 -12.77 -13.02 6.56
CA GLY A 121 -12.89 -11.68 7.13
C GLY A 121 -12.02 -11.48 8.37
N GLU A 122 -11.92 -12.48 9.23
CA GLU A 122 -11.03 -12.45 10.40
C GLU A 122 -9.55 -12.45 9.99
N ASP A 123 -9.18 -13.25 9.00
CA ASP A 123 -7.81 -13.28 8.48
C ASP A 123 -7.41 -11.92 7.87
N LEU A 124 -8.27 -11.35 7.02
CA LEU A 124 -8.07 -10.02 6.46
C LEU A 124 -7.94 -8.94 7.55
N LYS A 125 -8.74 -8.99 8.61
CA LYS A 125 -8.63 -8.06 9.74
C LYS A 125 -7.27 -8.18 10.43
N LYS A 126 -6.74 -9.40 10.62
CA LYS A 126 -5.40 -9.61 11.17
C LYS A 126 -4.32 -9.05 10.24
N THR A 127 -4.45 -9.27 8.94
CA THR A 127 -3.53 -8.69 7.95
C THR A 127 -3.54 -7.17 7.99
N ILE A 128 -4.71 -6.54 8.04
CA ILE A 128 -4.86 -5.08 8.15
C ILE A 128 -4.17 -4.58 9.41
N ALA A 129 -4.43 -5.17 10.58
CA ALA A 129 -3.81 -4.75 11.83
C ALA A 129 -2.26 -4.85 11.79
N LYS A 130 -1.73 -5.91 11.17
CA LYS A 130 -0.28 -6.06 10.96
C LYS A 130 0.28 -4.97 10.05
N LEU A 131 -0.40 -4.67 8.94
CA LEU A 131 0.02 -3.64 8.01
C LEU A 131 -0.04 -2.25 8.64
N GLU A 132 -1.07 -1.94 9.43
CA GLU A 132 -1.18 -0.69 10.17
C GLU A 132 -0.02 -0.52 11.17
N GLN A 133 0.36 -1.59 11.87
CA GLN A 133 1.52 -1.58 12.76
C GLN A 133 2.83 -1.31 12.00
N SER A 134 3.03 -1.97 10.85
CA SER A 134 4.20 -1.72 10.00
C SER A 134 4.22 -0.29 9.46
N ILE A 135 3.08 0.25 9.03
CA ILE A 135 2.96 1.64 8.57
C ILE A 135 3.31 2.61 9.70
N ALA A 136 2.84 2.37 10.92
CA ALA A 136 3.16 3.21 12.07
C ALA A 136 4.68 3.20 12.36
N ALA A 137 5.31 2.03 12.33
CA ALA A 137 6.75 1.90 12.51
C ALA A 137 7.54 2.64 11.41
N TYR A 138 7.16 2.47 10.15
CA TYR A 138 7.82 3.18 9.04
C TYR A 138 7.62 4.69 9.08
N LYS A 139 6.46 5.17 9.54
CA LYS A 139 6.24 6.62 9.72
C LYS A 139 7.18 7.21 10.77
N GLU A 140 7.40 6.50 11.88
CA GLU A 140 8.32 6.92 12.93
C GLU A 140 9.77 6.94 12.41
N GLU A 141 10.21 5.87 11.75
CA GLU A 141 11.54 5.80 11.13
C GLU A 141 11.74 6.91 10.09
N TYR A 142 10.74 7.16 9.27
CA TYR A 142 10.77 8.23 8.27
C TYR A 142 10.89 9.62 8.91
N ALA A 143 10.16 9.88 10.00
CA ALA A 143 10.27 11.14 10.74
C ALA A 143 11.69 11.33 11.33
N GLN A 144 12.29 10.26 11.86
CA GLN A 144 13.66 10.29 12.36
C GLN A 144 14.68 10.57 11.25
N LEU A 145 14.54 9.90 10.10
CA LEU A 145 15.41 10.10 8.94
C LEU A 145 15.31 11.52 8.37
N ILE A 146 14.11 12.10 8.31
CA ILE A 146 13.93 13.50 7.94
C ILE A 146 14.65 14.42 8.93
N GLY A 147 14.49 14.18 10.23
CA GLY A 147 15.16 14.97 11.26
C GLY A 147 16.68 14.93 11.11
N GLN A 148 17.25 13.74 10.87
CA GLN A 148 18.69 13.58 10.62
C GLN A 148 19.13 14.28 9.34
N ALA A 149 18.36 14.16 8.25
CA ALA A 149 18.69 14.79 6.98
C ALA A 149 18.72 16.32 7.08
N GLU A 150 17.74 16.93 7.75
CA GLU A 150 17.72 18.38 7.97
C GLU A 150 18.84 18.84 8.91
N ALA A 151 19.19 18.06 9.95
CA ALA A 151 20.34 18.35 10.80
C ALA A 151 21.65 18.36 10.00
N ILE A 152 21.89 17.32 9.19
CA ILE A 152 23.07 17.24 8.31
C ILE A 152 23.12 18.41 7.33
N LYS A 153 21.97 18.80 6.77
CA LYS A 153 21.88 19.92 5.83
C LYS A 153 22.21 21.26 6.48
N ALA A 154 21.78 21.48 7.72
CA ALA A 154 22.13 22.68 8.50
C ALA A 154 23.64 22.72 8.83
N ASP A 155 24.21 21.57 9.22
CA ASP A 155 25.66 21.46 9.46
C ASP A 155 26.46 21.72 8.19
N LEU A 156 26.03 21.17 7.05
CA LEU A 156 26.68 21.38 5.76
C LEU A 156 26.65 22.86 5.35
N ALA A 157 25.53 23.56 5.57
CA ALA A 157 25.44 25.00 5.32
C ALA A 157 26.46 25.78 6.16
N THR A 158 26.58 25.45 7.45
CA THR A 158 27.56 26.07 8.35
C THR A 158 28.99 25.81 7.92
N VAL A 159 29.32 24.57 7.54
CA VAL A 159 30.66 24.21 7.04
C VAL A 159 30.95 24.93 5.73
N LYS A 160 29.98 25.03 4.82
CA LYS A 160 30.14 25.75 3.55
C LYS A 160 30.45 27.24 3.78
N GLU A 161 29.77 27.88 4.72
CA GLU A 161 30.07 29.27 5.09
C GLU A 161 31.49 29.41 5.65
N LYS A 162 31.89 28.52 6.57
CA LYS A 162 33.25 28.50 7.14
C LYS A 162 34.31 28.32 6.04
N VAL A 163 34.09 27.41 5.10
CA VAL A 163 34.99 27.20 3.96
C VAL A 163 35.08 28.46 3.11
N GLY A 164 33.94 29.09 2.76
CA GLY A 164 33.91 30.33 1.99
C GLY A 164 34.74 31.45 2.65
N ARG A 165 34.56 31.64 3.96
CA ARG A 165 35.35 32.62 4.74
C ARG A 165 36.84 32.30 4.74
N SER A 166 37.21 31.03 4.93
CA SER A 166 38.61 30.60 4.91
C SER A 166 39.26 30.80 3.55
N THR A 167 38.56 30.48 2.45
CA THR A 167 39.06 30.70 1.09
C THR A 167 39.27 32.19 0.80
N GLN A 168 38.33 33.05 1.20
CA GLN A 168 38.49 34.50 1.07
C GLN A 168 39.69 35.01 1.86
N LEU A 169 39.84 34.55 3.12
CA LEU A 169 40.98 34.92 3.97
C LEU A 169 42.32 34.49 3.36
N LEU A 170 42.40 33.27 2.83
CA LEU A 170 43.60 32.78 2.14
C LEU A 170 43.92 33.63 0.91
N GLY A 171 42.91 34.05 0.15
CA GLY A 171 43.10 34.98 -0.97
C GLY A 171 43.70 36.32 -0.51
N SER A 172 43.14 36.94 0.53
CA SER A 172 43.64 38.20 1.08
C SER A 172 45.05 38.07 1.67
N LEU A 173 45.33 36.98 2.40
CA LEU A 173 46.66 36.71 2.94
C LEU A 173 47.69 36.44 1.83
N GLY A 174 47.28 35.79 0.74
CA GLY A 174 48.12 35.60 -0.44
C GLY A 174 48.53 36.94 -1.04
N SER A 175 47.56 37.84 -1.29
CA SER A 175 47.87 39.18 -1.80
C SER A 175 48.75 40.00 -0.85
N GLU A 176 48.55 39.86 0.46
CA GLU A 176 49.34 40.58 1.46
C GLU A 176 50.79 40.05 1.51
N ARG A 177 50.96 38.72 1.39
CA ARG A 177 52.28 38.09 1.28
C ARG A 177 53.02 38.60 0.04
N ASP A 178 52.37 38.66 -1.11
CA ASP A 178 52.99 39.15 -2.34
C ASP A 178 53.39 40.63 -2.21
N ARG A 179 52.54 41.44 -1.59
CA ARG A 179 52.83 42.84 -1.27
C ARG A 179 54.04 42.99 -0.35
N TRP A 180 54.12 42.19 0.71
CA TRP A 180 55.25 42.21 1.65
C TRP A 180 56.54 41.74 0.98
N ASN A 181 56.48 40.69 0.17
CA ASN A 181 57.65 40.24 -0.59
C ASN A 181 58.16 41.35 -1.51
N GLY A 182 57.28 42.00 -2.29
CA GLY A 182 57.67 43.12 -3.14
C GLY A 182 58.24 44.30 -2.35
N SER A 183 57.72 44.58 -1.15
CA SER A 183 58.24 45.63 -0.27
C SER A 183 59.60 45.26 0.31
N CYS A 184 59.81 44.00 0.72
CA CYS A 184 61.10 43.49 1.18
C CYS A 184 62.15 43.54 0.08
N ASP A 185 61.80 43.14 -1.15
CA ASP A 185 62.70 43.23 -2.30
C ASP A 185 63.07 44.68 -2.61
N GLY A 186 62.08 45.59 -2.57
CA GLY A 186 62.30 47.03 -2.71
C GLY A 186 63.21 47.60 -1.61
N PHE A 187 63.00 47.23 -0.35
CA PHE A 187 63.87 47.62 0.75
C PHE A 187 65.28 47.08 0.62
N SER A 188 65.45 45.84 0.14
CA SER A 188 66.78 45.28 -0.12
C SER A 188 67.52 46.08 -1.19
N GLN A 189 66.84 46.49 -2.26
CA GLN A 189 67.43 47.33 -3.32
C GLN A 189 67.77 48.74 -2.80
N GLN A 190 66.91 49.32 -1.96
CA GLN A 190 67.18 50.60 -1.32
C GLN A 190 68.36 50.53 -0.35
N MET A 191 68.47 49.46 0.47
CA MET A 191 69.60 49.25 1.36
C MET A 191 70.93 49.14 0.60
N ASP A 192 70.93 48.47 -0.55
CA ASP A 192 72.11 48.33 -1.42
C ASP A 192 72.65 49.67 -1.95
N SER A 193 71.77 50.65 -2.18
CA SER A 193 72.10 51.98 -2.75
C SER A 193 72.12 53.11 -1.71
N LEU A 194 71.72 52.83 -0.46
CA LEU A 194 71.53 53.82 0.60
C LEU A 194 72.78 54.67 0.86
N ILE A 195 73.95 54.04 0.89
CA ILE A 195 75.21 54.72 1.21
C ILE A 195 75.55 55.76 0.14
N GLY A 196 75.44 55.39 -1.14
CA GLY A 196 75.69 56.30 -2.27
C GLY A 196 74.67 57.44 -2.33
N ASP A 197 73.39 57.11 -2.15
CA ASP A 197 72.31 58.09 -2.17
C ASP A 197 72.41 59.10 -1.02
N ALA A 198 72.73 58.63 0.19
CA ALA A 198 72.93 59.47 1.37
C ALA A 198 74.15 60.39 1.21
N LEU A 199 75.26 59.86 0.66
CA LEU A 199 76.47 60.64 0.42
C LEU A 199 76.23 61.76 -0.60
N LEU A 200 75.61 61.44 -1.74
CA LEU A 200 75.27 62.41 -2.78
C LEU A 200 74.29 63.48 -2.27
N SER A 201 73.28 63.07 -1.49
CA SER A 201 72.31 63.98 -0.89
C SER A 201 72.94 64.91 0.15
N ALA A 202 73.83 64.39 1.00
CA ALA A 202 74.58 65.18 1.97
C ALA A 202 75.52 66.19 1.31
N ALA A 203 76.25 65.78 0.25
CA ALA A 203 77.11 66.67 -0.52
C ALA A 203 76.31 67.79 -1.19
N PHE A 204 75.13 67.46 -1.74
CA PHE A 204 74.21 68.43 -2.31
C PHE A 204 73.74 69.43 -1.23
N LEU A 205 73.27 68.99 -0.08
CA LEU A 205 72.83 69.89 1.00
C LEU A 205 73.96 70.79 1.53
N ALA A 206 75.18 70.25 1.69
CA ALA A 206 76.30 70.99 2.28
C ALA A 206 76.90 72.03 1.32
N TYR A 207 77.00 71.73 0.02
CA TYR A 207 77.80 72.54 -0.91
C TYR A 207 77.00 73.20 -2.03
N SER A 208 75.79 72.73 -2.36
CA SER A 208 75.07 73.22 -3.56
C SER A 208 74.24 74.49 -3.32
N GLY A 209 73.99 74.87 -2.06
CA GLY A 209 73.02 75.92 -1.70
C GLY A 209 73.33 77.31 -2.29
N TYR A 210 74.61 77.70 -2.36
CA TYR A 210 75.03 79.03 -2.83
C TYR A 210 75.05 79.16 -4.37
N TYR A 211 75.11 78.05 -5.10
CA TYR A 211 75.27 78.04 -6.56
C TYR A 211 73.94 78.11 -7.30
N ASP A 212 73.98 78.48 -8.58
CA ASP A 212 72.83 78.47 -9.48
C ASP A 212 72.56 77.05 -10.04
N GLN A 213 71.45 76.87 -10.74
CA GLN A 213 71.03 75.54 -11.22
C GLN A 213 72.09 74.89 -12.12
N GLN A 214 72.75 75.66 -12.99
CA GLN A 214 73.74 75.13 -13.93
C GLN A 214 75.00 74.62 -13.21
N LEU A 215 75.52 75.37 -12.23
CA LEU A 215 76.66 74.90 -11.44
C LEU A 215 76.29 73.73 -10.52
N ARG A 216 75.07 73.70 -9.97
CA ARG A 216 74.59 72.57 -9.15
C ARG A 216 74.56 71.27 -9.95
N ASP A 217 74.10 71.31 -11.20
CA ASP A 217 74.05 70.15 -12.07
C ASP A 217 75.46 69.66 -12.45
N LEU A 218 76.39 70.58 -12.71
CA LEU A 218 77.80 70.25 -12.98
C LEU A 218 78.50 69.60 -11.77
N LEU A 219 78.31 70.18 -10.57
CA LEU A 219 78.90 69.65 -9.34
C LEU A 219 78.41 68.24 -9.05
N LEU A 220 77.11 68.00 -9.24
CA LEU A 220 76.54 66.69 -9.02
C LEU A 220 77.03 65.66 -10.03
N GLN A 221 77.08 65.99 -11.33
CA GLN A 221 77.65 65.07 -12.34
C GLN A 221 79.07 64.62 -11.95
N ARG A 222 79.87 65.56 -11.42
CA ARG A 222 81.23 65.27 -10.96
C ARG A 222 81.25 64.41 -9.69
N TRP A 223 80.34 64.64 -8.74
CA TRP A 223 80.22 63.80 -7.55
C TRP A 223 79.72 62.39 -7.88
N THR A 224 78.75 62.25 -8.78
CA THR A 224 78.28 60.95 -9.27
C THR A 224 79.40 60.17 -9.92
N ALA A 225 80.18 60.80 -10.83
CA ALA A 225 81.34 60.15 -11.46
C ALA A 225 82.39 59.67 -10.44
N PHE A 226 82.58 60.42 -9.34
CA PHE A 226 83.49 60.02 -8.27
C PHE A 226 82.94 58.82 -7.46
N VAL A 227 81.64 58.81 -7.14
CA VAL A 227 80.97 57.72 -6.44
C VAL A 227 80.99 56.44 -7.28
N GLU A 228 80.81 56.55 -8.59
CA GLU A 228 80.95 55.43 -9.54
C GLU A 228 82.38 54.89 -9.59
N GLN A 229 83.39 55.78 -9.65
CA GLN A 229 84.79 55.37 -9.64
C GLN A 229 85.19 54.65 -8.34
N ALA A 230 84.52 54.96 -7.23
CA ALA A 230 84.70 54.31 -5.93
C ALA A 230 83.91 53.00 -5.79
N GLU A 231 83.23 52.54 -6.85
CA GLU A 231 82.38 51.33 -6.87
C GLU A 231 81.24 51.36 -5.82
N ILE A 232 80.80 52.55 -5.42
CA ILE A 232 79.69 52.72 -4.50
C ILE A 232 78.39 52.69 -5.29
N LYS A 233 77.52 51.73 -4.96
CA LYS A 233 76.18 51.63 -5.54
C LYS A 233 75.34 52.86 -5.18
N HIS A 234 74.67 53.44 -6.16
CA HIS A 234 73.76 54.56 -6.02
C HIS A 234 72.64 54.45 -7.06
N ARG A 235 71.52 55.15 -6.86
CA ARG A 235 70.43 55.22 -7.87
C ARG A 235 70.74 56.26 -8.94
N SER A 236 70.64 55.85 -10.22
CA SER A 236 70.89 56.71 -11.37
C SER A 236 69.82 57.79 -11.57
N ASP A 237 68.61 57.56 -11.06
CA ASP A 237 67.42 58.41 -11.18
C ASP A 237 66.98 59.00 -9.84
N LEU A 238 67.93 59.32 -8.95
CA LEU A 238 67.63 59.87 -7.63
C LEU A 238 66.91 61.23 -7.72
N ALA A 239 65.59 61.24 -7.51
CA ALA A 239 64.78 62.44 -7.32
C ALA A 239 65.08 63.06 -5.94
N ARG A 240 66.09 63.94 -5.88
CA ARG A 240 66.69 64.47 -4.63
C ARG A 240 65.70 65.20 -3.72
N VAL A 241 64.73 65.89 -4.29
CA VAL A 241 63.69 66.59 -3.52
C VAL A 241 62.79 65.54 -2.85
N GLU A 242 62.26 64.60 -3.62
CA GLU A 242 61.39 63.53 -3.12
C GLU A 242 62.09 62.61 -2.12
N TYR A 243 63.37 62.33 -2.33
CA TYR A 243 64.18 61.52 -1.42
C TYR A 243 64.39 62.17 -0.05
N LEU A 244 64.48 63.51 0.01
CA LEU A 244 64.76 64.26 1.24
C LEU A 244 63.51 64.87 1.89
N SER A 245 62.38 64.92 1.19
CA SER A 245 61.16 65.61 1.64
C SER A 245 59.94 64.71 1.77
N SER A 246 60.11 63.38 1.80
CA SER A 246 59.01 62.45 2.08
C SER A 246 58.74 62.29 3.56
#